data_AF-A0A0S1S8Z6-F1
#
_entry.id   AF-A0A0S1S8Z6-F1
#
_cell.length_a   1.000
_cell.length_b   1.000
_cell.length_c   1.000
_cell.angle_alpha   90.00
_cell.angle_beta   90.00
_cell.angle_gamma   90.00
#
_symmetry.space_group_name_H-M   'P 1'
#
loop_
_entity.id
_entity.type
_entity.pdbx_description
1 polymer ?
#
loop_
_entity_poly.entity_id
_entity_poly.type
_entity_poly.pdbx_seq_one_letter_code
_entity_poly.pdbx_strand_id
1 'polypeptide(L)' 'MTNSISLLTKITQLTSNIETNYPELYRFLDENPLTIPKVSNPTIDQASLLAYFDSLKQLLKHHLATHRTQIKIT' A
#
# COMPACT_ATOMS: atom_id res chain seq x y z
N MET A 1 -24.03 -2.97 5.95
CA MET A 1 -22.87 -2.50 6.73
C MET A 1 -21.77 -2.15 5.74
N THR A 2 -21.25 -0.93 5.79
CA THR A 2 -20.66 -0.19 4.67
C THR A 2 -19.26 -0.69 4.28
N ASN A 3 -19.17 -1.26 3.08
CA ASN A 3 -17.96 -1.89 2.51
C ASN A 3 -16.74 -0.94 2.48
N SER A 4 -16.96 0.38 2.44
CA SER A 4 -15.92 1.41 2.27
C SER A 4 -15.04 1.65 3.51
N ILE A 5 -15.57 1.48 4.73
CA ILE A 5 -14.76 1.60 5.96
C ILE A 5 -13.72 0.47 6.04
N SER A 6 -14.06 -0.70 5.50
CA SER A 6 -13.17 -1.86 5.50
C SER A 6 -11.94 -1.66 4.61
N LEU A 7 -12.09 -0.95 3.48
CA LEU A 7 -10.99 -0.75 2.52
C LEU A 7 -9.96 0.24 3.06
N LEU A 8 -10.40 1.38 3.59
CA LEU A 8 -9.49 2.35 4.19
C LEU A 8 -8.74 1.74 5.38
N THR A 9 -9.41 0.95 6.22
CA THR A 9 -8.76 0.24 7.33
C THR A 9 -7.67 -0.71 6.83
N LYS A 10 -7.95 -1.48 5.77
CA LYS A 10 -6.97 -2.40 5.15
C LYS A 10 -5.78 -1.65 4.54
N ILE A 11 -6.04 -0.52 3.88
CA ILE A 11 -4.98 0.34 3.34
C ILE A 11 -4.10 0.84 4.49
N THR A 12 -4.68 1.41 5.54
CA THR A 12 -3.93 1.91 6.71
C THR A 12 -3.09 0.81 7.36
N GLN A 13 -3.66 -0.37 7.58
CA GLN A 13 -2.93 -1.49 8.17
C GLN A 13 -1.75 -1.92 7.29
N LEU A 14 -1.95 -2.00 5.98
CA LEU A 14 -0.91 -2.39 5.04
C LEU A 14 0.20 -1.33 4.95
N THR A 15 -0.14 -0.05 4.89
CA THR A 15 0.85 1.03 4.86
C THR A 15 1.65 1.10 6.16
N SER A 16 1.02 0.94 7.32
CA SER A 16 1.75 0.90 8.61
C SER A 16 2.66 -0.32 8.71
N ASN A 17 2.28 -1.46 8.13
CA ASN A 17 3.14 -2.63 8.07
C ASN A 17 4.38 -2.38 7.18
N ILE A 18 4.17 -1.78 6.01
CA ILE A 18 5.25 -1.38 5.09
C ILE A 18 6.18 -0.39 5.80
N GLU A 19 5.64 0.60 6.50
CA GLU A 19 6.44 1.57 7.26
C GLU A 19 7.31 0.96 8.34
N THR A 20 6.73 0.04 9.10
CA THR A 20 7.42 -0.52 10.26
C THR A 20 8.44 -1.59 9.85
N ASN A 21 8.10 -2.42 8.86
CA ASN A 21 8.86 -3.65 8.56
C ASN A 21 9.63 -3.59 7.25
N TYR A 22 9.24 -2.72 6.33
CA TYR A 22 9.85 -2.59 5.00
C TYR A 22 10.00 -1.12 4.60
N PRO A 23 10.59 -0.26 5.46
CA PRO A 23 10.67 1.18 5.22
C PRO A 23 11.38 1.54 3.91
N GLU A 24 12.27 0.68 3.43
CA GLU A 24 12.92 0.82 2.13
C GLU A 24 11.95 0.78 0.95
N LEU A 25 10.75 0.22 1.12
CA LEU A 25 9.73 0.18 0.07
C LEU A 25 9.09 1.53 -0.20
N TYR A 26 9.18 2.49 0.73
CA TYR A 26 8.64 3.84 0.54
C TYR A 26 9.23 4.57 -0.67
N ARG A 27 10.49 4.28 -1.03
CA ARG A 27 11.12 4.88 -2.22
C ARG A 27 10.44 4.52 -3.53
N PHE A 28 9.67 3.42 -3.54
CA PHE A 28 8.95 2.94 -4.73
C PHE A 28 7.48 3.39 -4.74
N LEU A 29 7.03 4.10 -3.70
CA LEU A 29 5.68 4.66 -3.66
C LEU A 29 5.54 5.98 -4.43
N ASP A 30 6.59 6.35 -5.17
CA ASP A 30 6.83 7.66 -5.79
C ASP A 30 6.84 8.79 -4.74
N GLU A 31 7.77 9.73 -4.88
CA GLU A 31 7.95 10.90 -4.00
C GLU A 31 6.81 11.92 -4.13
N ASN A 32 5.56 11.47 -4.19
CA ASN A 32 4.44 12.35 -3.99
C ASN A 32 3.97 12.07 -2.57
N PRO A 33 4.05 13.03 -1.62
CA PRO A 33 3.30 12.87 -0.38
C PRO A 33 1.88 12.58 -0.81
N LEU A 34 1.44 11.33 -0.64
CA LEU A 34 0.06 10.96 -0.78
C LEU A 34 -0.62 11.76 0.32
N THR A 35 -0.99 12.98 -0.04
CA THR A 35 -2.01 13.73 0.65
C THR A 35 -3.19 12.80 0.54
N ILE A 36 -3.39 11.97 1.58
CA ILE A 36 -4.72 11.56 2.01
C ILE A 36 -5.50 12.85 1.84
N PRO A 37 -6.40 12.96 0.84
CA PRO A 37 -6.98 14.24 0.55
C PRO A 37 -7.70 14.62 1.82
N LYS A 38 -7.17 15.68 2.45
CA LYS A 38 -7.79 16.39 3.55
C LYS A 38 -9.25 16.50 3.16
N VAL A 39 -10.13 15.98 4.01
CA VAL A 39 -11.56 15.61 3.89
C VAL A 39 -12.46 16.63 3.15
N SER A 40 -12.02 17.11 2.00
CA SER A 40 -12.46 18.34 1.34
C SER A 40 -12.66 18.13 -0.17
N ASN A 41 -12.16 17.02 -0.74
CA ASN A 41 -12.49 16.56 -2.09
C ASN A 41 -13.18 15.19 -2.01
N PRO A 42 -14.54 15.13 -1.99
CA PRO A 42 -15.30 13.91 -1.74
C PRO A 42 -15.32 12.92 -2.92
N THR A 43 -14.55 13.15 -3.99
CA THR A 43 -14.55 12.32 -5.19
C THR A 43 -13.31 11.44 -5.30
N ILE A 44 -12.79 10.89 -4.19
CA ILE A 44 -11.98 9.68 -4.35
C ILE A 44 -12.94 8.56 -4.75
N ASP A 45 -12.94 8.22 -6.03
CA ASP A 45 -13.72 7.09 -6.50
C ASP A 45 -13.22 5.80 -5.84
N GLN A 46 -14.14 4.92 -5.47
CA GLN A 46 -13.84 3.66 -4.80
C GLN A 46 -12.86 2.80 -5.63
N ALA A 47 -12.92 2.88 -6.97
CA ALA A 47 -11.99 2.18 -7.84
C ALA A 47 -10.55 2.69 -7.69
N SER A 48 -10.36 3.99 -7.43
CA SER A 48 -9.03 4.57 -7.20
C SER A 48 -8.42 4.07 -5.90
N LEU A 49 -9.21 3.95 -4.83
CA LEU A 49 -8.74 3.36 -3.56
C LEU A 49 -8.42 1.86 -3.70
N LEU A 50 -9.22 1.13 -4.46
CA LEU A 50 -8.97 -0.29 -4.74
C LEU A 50 -7.69 -0.48 -5.56
N ALA A 51 -7.50 0.30 -6.62
CA ALA A 51 -6.30 0.27 -7.45
C ALA A 51 -5.03 0.61 -6.63
N TYR A 52 -5.13 1.59 -5.73
CA TYR A 52 -4.05 1.92 -4.81
C TYR A 52 -3.74 0.74 -3.86
N PHE A 53 -4.77 0.15 -3.25
CA PHE A 53 -4.60 -1.01 -2.37
C PHE A 53 -3.97 -2.22 -3.09
N ASP A 54 -4.38 -2.47 -4.34
CA ASP A 54 -3.81 -3.55 -5.16
C ASP A 54 -2.35 -3.27 -5.54
N SER A 55 -1.99 -2.02 -5.78
CA SER A 55 -0.61 -1.62 -6.05
C SER A 55 0.29 -1.84 -4.84
N LEU A 56 -0.16 -1.46 -3.63
CA LEU A 56 0.56 -1.72 -2.37
C LEU A 56 0.81 -3.22 -2.13
N LYS A 57 -0.21 -4.06 -2.36
CA LYS A 57 -0.07 -5.52 -2.21
C LYS A 57 0.94 -6.09 -3.20
N GLN A 58 0.91 -5.62 -4.44
CA GLN A 58 1.87 -6.06 -5.46
C GLN A 58 3.29 -5.67 -5.09
N LEU A 59 3.52 -4.43 -4.65
CA LEU A 59 4.83 -3.96 -4.20
C LEU A 59 5.38 -4.86 -3.08
N LEU A 60 4.60 -5.10 -2.03
CA LEU A 60 5.01 -5.95 -0.92
C LEU A 60 5.25 -7.41 -1.39
N LYS A 61 4.37 -7.94 -2.24
CA LYS A 61 4.54 -9.29 -2.80
C LYS A 61 5.82 -9.44 -3.60
N HIS A 62 6.14 -8.47 -4.47
CA HIS A 62 7.37 -8.47 -5.26
C HIS A 62 8.61 -8.41 -4.38
N HIS A 63 8.59 -7.56 -3.34
CA HIS A 63 9.65 -7.50 -2.35
C HIS A 63 9.85 -8.85 -1.65
N LEU A 64 8.79 -9.43 -1.09
CA LEU A 64 8.88 -10.72 -0.40
C LEU A 64 9.34 -11.85 -1.33
N ALA A 65 8.91 -11.84 -2.60
CA ALA A 65 9.33 -12.83 -3.58
C ALA A 65 10.83 -12.70 -3.91
N THR A 66 11.31 -11.48 -4.16
CA THR A 66 12.73 -11.22 -4.47
C THR A 66 13.63 -11.56 -3.28
N HIS A 67 13.21 -11.23 -2.06
CA HIS A 67 13.98 -11.49 -0.84
C HIS A 67 13.93 -12.97 -0.41
N ARG A 68 12.82 -13.70 -0.66
CA ARG A 68 12.82 -15.17 -0.51
C ARG A 68 13.68 -15.89 -1.55
N THR A 69 13.85 -15.30 -2.73
CA THR A 69 14.64 -15.91 -3.82
C THR A 69 16.15 -15.76 -3.57
N GLN A 70 16.59 -14.71 -2.86
CA GLN A 70 18.00 -14.52 -2.50
C GLN A 70 18.52 -15.51 -1.44
N ILE A 71 17.63 -16.22 -0.71
CA ILE A 71 18.01 -17.22 0.30
C ILE A 71 18.24 -18.63 -0.31
N LYS A 72 18.04 -18.80 -1.62
CA LYS A 72 18.16 -20.12 -2.31
C LYS A 72 19.38 -20.28 -3.23
N ILE A 73 20.45 -19.54 -2.96
CA ILE A 73 21.77 -19.78 -3.57
C ILE A 73 22.80 -19.98 -2.46
N THR A 74 22.77 -21.17 -1.86
CA THR A 74 23.88 -21.77 -1.11
C THR A 74 24.08 -23.17 -1.67
#